data_AF-G8RRX7-F1
#
_entry.id   AF-G8RRX7-F1
#
_cell.length_a   1.000
_cell.length_b   1.000
_cell.length_c   1.000
_cell.angle_alpha   90.00
_cell.angle_beta   90.00
_cell.angle_gamma   90.00
#
_symmetry.space_group_name_H-M   'P 1'
#
loop_
_entity.id
_entity.type
_entity.pdbx_description
1 polymer ?
#
loop_
_entity_poly.entity_id
_entity_poly.type
_entity_poly.pdbx_seq_one_letter_code
_entity_poly.pdbx_strand_id
1 'polypeptide(L)'
;MTPKTDVREQGIEVFRELLPGVLPDGPLDVRDGSFGDEILEIAMDNVFGSLWTRDGLSRRDRSLVTLGILIALRATDELKIHFQIARNNGLTEDEIAEVVYHSTGYAGFPAGNTACRLAREVFDVS
;
A
#
# COMPACT_ATOMS: atom_id res chain seq x y z
N MET A 1 -18.56 9.18 -17.25
CA MET A 1 -18.28 8.00 -16.41
C MET A 1 -17.15 7.26 -17.09
N THR A 2 -15.99 7.14 -16.44
CA THR A 2 -14.84 6.42 -17.01
C THR A 2 -15.18 4.94 -17.14
N PRO A 3 -15.01 4.30 -18.31
CA PRO A 3 -15.23 2.87 -18.49
C PRO A 3 -14.38 2.03 -17.51
N LYS A 4 -14.89 0.85 -17.11
CA LYS A 4 -14.16 -0.04 -16.19
C LYS A 4 -12.78 -0.47 -16.70
N THR A 5 -12.66 -0.68 -18.01
CA THR A 5 -11.38 -1.03 -18.64
C THR A 5 -10.33 0.06 -18.44
N ASP A 6 -10.69 1.33 -18.68
CA ASP A 6 -9.80 2.48 -18.47
C ASP A 6 -9.39 2.63 -16.98
N VAL A 7 -10.32 2.38 -16.04
CA VAL A 7 -10.02 2.38 -14.59
C VAL A 7 -8.99 1.31 -14.23
N ARG A 8 -9.10 0.13 -14.84
CA ARG A 8 -8.17 -0.99 -14.60
C ARG A 8 -6.77 -0.69 -15.09
N GLU A 9 -6.66 -0.18 -16.32
CA GLU A 9 -5.37 0.19 -16.91
C GLU A 9 -4.67 1.22 -16.02
N GLN A 10 -5.41 2.25 -15.58
CA GLN A 10 -4.91 3.23 -14.63
C GLN A 10 -4.51 2.59 -13.29
N GLY A 11 -5.28 1.62 -12.79
CA GLY A 11 -4.96 0.90 -11.57
C GLY A 11 -3.66 0.10 -11.66
N ILE A 12 -3.42 -0.55 -12.79
CA ILE A 12 -2.18 -1.28 -13.06
C ILE A 12 -0.98 -0.32 -13.13
N GLU A 13 -1.14 0.83 -13.79
CA GLU A 13 -0.09 1.86 -13.85
C GLU A 13 0.25 2.39 -12.46
N VAL A 14 -0.76 2.77 -11.68
CA VAL A 14 -0.58 3.22 -10.30
C VAL A 14 0.13 2.14 -9.48
N PHE A 15 -0.29 0.88 -9.58
CA PHE A 15 0.34 -0.21 -8.83
C PHE A 15 1.83 -0.35 -9.17
N ARG A 16 2.20 -0.28 -10.44
CA ARG A 16 3.61 -0.34 -10.88
C ARG A 16 4.43 0.83 -10.34
N GLU A 17 3.85 2.02 -10.26
CA GLU A 17 4.51 3.18 -9.66
C GLU A 17 4.69 3.02 -8.14
N LEU A 18 3.70 2.46 -7.45
CA LEU A 18 3.76 2.22 -6.00
C LEU A 18 4.75 1.10 -5.64
N LEU A 19 4.81 0.04 -6.46
CA LEU A 19 5.64 -1.14 -6.27
C LEU A 19 6.35 -1.55 -7.57
N PRO A 20 7.46 -0.85 -7.91
CA PRO A 20 8.23 -1.17 -9.11
C PRO A 20 8.76 -2.60 -9.10
N GLY A 21 8.58 -3.32 -10.21
CA GLY A 21 9.11 -4.69 -10.40
C GLY A 21 8.26 -5.82 -9.82
N VAL A 22 7.13 -5.53 -9.16
CA VAL A 22 6.22 -6.58 -8.65
C VAL A 22 5.36 -7.17 -9.77
N LEU A 23 4.79 -6.32 -10.62
CA LEU A 23 4.06 -6.76 -11.81
C LEU A 23 4.98 -6.76 -13.03
N PRO A 24 4.79 -7.68 -13.99
CA PRO A 24 5.52 -7.65 -15.25
C PRO A 24 5.21 -6.38 -16.04
N ASP A 25 6.14 -5.97 -16.89
CA ASP A 25 5.92 -4.91 -17.88
C ASP A 25 4.99 -5.40 -19.00
N GLY A 26 4.22 -4.48 -19.58
CA GLY A 26 3.34 -4.77 -20.73
C GLY A 26 1.97 -5.36 -20.35
N PRO A 27 1.32 -6.11 -21.27
CA PRO A 27 0.01 -6.70 -21.02
C PRO A 27 0.03 -7.66 -19.83
N LEU A 28 -0.94 -7.52 -18.93
CA LEU A 28 -1.09 -8.36 -17.74
C LEU A 28 -2.41 -9.11 -17.83
N ASP A 29 -2.36 -10.44 -17.73
CA ASP A 29 -3.56 -11.22 -17.41
C ASP A 29 -3.83 -11.11 -15.91
N VAL A 30 -4.94 -10.48 -15.55
CA VAL A 30 -5.32 -10.25 -14.15
C VAL A 30 -6.11 -11.43 -13.57
N ARG A 31 -6.34 -12.49 -14.36
CA ARG A 31 -6.95 -13.75 -13.94
C ARG A 31 -6.03 -14.90 -14.34
N ASP A 32 -5.81 -15.84 -13.42
CA ASP A 32 -4.96 -17.01 -13.69
C ASP A 32 -5.74 -18.35 -13.70
N GLY A 33 -7.06 -18.29 -13.52
CA GLY A 33 -7.94 -19.46 -13.48
C GLY A 33 -7.81 -20.32 -12.21
N SER A 34 -7.06 -19.86 -11.22
CA SER A 34 -6.93 -20.51 -9.92
C SER A 34 -8.07 -20.12 -8.95
N PHE A 35 -8.06 -20.67 -7.74
CA PHE A 35 -9.04 -20.30 -6.73
C PHE A 35 -8.86 -18.82 -6.34
N GLY A 36 -9.91 -18.02 -6.56
CA GLY A 36 -9.86 -16.57 -6.28
C GLY A 36 -9.15 -15.75 -7.35
N ASP A 37 -9.09 -16.26 -8.59
CA ASP A 37 -8.47 -15.61 -9.75
C ASP A 37 -8.92 -14.17 -10.02
N GLU A 38 -10.09 -13.76 -9.53
CA GLU A 38 -10.59 -12.38 -9.69
C GLU A 38 -9.97 -11.38 -8.69
N ILE A 39 -9.22 -11.83 -7.68
CA ILE A 39 -8.78 -10.94 -6.59
C ILE A 39 -7.87 -9.81 -7.07
N LEU A 40 -6.99 -10.10 -8.05
CA LEU A 40 -6.10 -9.11 -8.63
C LEU A 40 -6.88 -8.09 -9.47
N GLU A 41 -7.84 -8.54 -10.27
CA GLU A 41 -8.75 -7.66 -11.00
C GLU A 41 -9.52 -6.73 -10.06
N ILE A 42 -10.09 -7.28 -8.97
CA ILE A 42 -10.83 -6.51 -7.98
C ILE A 42 -9.94 -5.44 -7.35
N ALA A 43 -8.69 -5.79 -7.02
CA ALA A 43 -7.72 -4.84 -6.46
C ALA A 43 -7.36 -3.74 -7.46
N MET A 44 -7.08 -4.07 -8.72
CA MET A 44 -6.74 -3.09 -9.76
C MET A 44 -7.90 -2.14 -10.03
N ASP A 45 -9.13 -2.64 -10.09
CA ASP A 45 -10.31 -1.81 -10.36
C ASP A 45 -10.66 -0.91 -9.17
N ASN A 46 -10.69 -1.46 -7.96
CA ASN A 46 -11.29 -0.78 -6.80
C ASN A 46 -10.26 -0.07 -5.92
N VAL A 47 -9.09 -0.67 -5.70
CA VAL A 47 -8.08 -0.09 -4.82
C VAL A 47 -7.23 0.87 -5.62
N PHE A 48 -6.51 0.38 -6.61
CA PHE A 48 -5.51 1.19 -7.31
C PHE A 48 -6.12 2.11 -8.35
N GLY A 49 -7.07 1.62 -9.14
CA GLY A 49 -7.74 2.39 -10.20
C GLY A 49 -8.78 3.36 -9.68
N SER A 50 -9.40 3.08 -8.52
CA SER A 50 -10.47 3.92 -7.96
C SER A 50 -10.08 4.67 -6.68
N LEU A 51 -9.46 4.04 -5.68
CA LEU A 51 -9.19 4.74 -4.40
C LEU A 51 -7.89 5.56 -4.44
N TRP A 52 -6.82 5.01 -5.02
CA TRP A 52 -5.50 5.66 -5.05
C TRP A 52 -5.37 6.77 -6.11
N THR A 53 -6.29 6.83 -7.07
CA THR A 53 -6.34 7.84 -8.14
C THR A 53 -7.22 9.04 -7.82
N ARG A 54 -8.01 8.98 -6.73
CA ARG A 54 -8.93 10.05 -6.36
C ARG A 54 -8.20 11.33 -5.98
N ASP A 55 -8.77 12.45 -6.41
CA ASP A 55 -8.40 13.77 -5.93
C ASP A 55 -8.70 13.95 -4.42
N GLY A 56 -8.08 14.97 -3.84
CA GLY A 56 -8.32 15.42 -2.46
C GLY A 56 -7.21 15.05 -1.48
N LEU A 57 -6.65 13.84 -1.56
CA LEU A 57 -5.45 13.45 -0.81
C LEU A 57 -4.35 13.02 -1.77
N SER A 58 -3.14 13.55 -1.54
CA SER A 58 -1.95 13.09 -2.23
C SER A 58 -1.66 11.62 -1.91
N ARG A 59 -0.90 10.93 -2.78
CA ARG A 59 -0.48 9.55 -2.51
C ARG A 59 0.35 9.44 -1.22
N ARG A 60 1.16 10.46 -0.93
CA ARG A 60 1.90 10.60 0.32
C ARG A 60 0.94 10.55 1.52
N ASP A 61 -0.11 11.38 1.51
CA ASP A 61 -1.05 11.44 2.64
C ASP A 61 -1.91 10.17 2.74
N ARG A 62 -2.23 9.53 1.62
CA ARG A 62 -2.89 8.21 1.60
C ARG A 62 -2.02 7.12 2.23
N SER A 63 -0.70 7.17 2.02
CA SER A 63 0.23 6.26 2.69
C SER A 63 0.22 6.45 4.21
N LEU A 64 0.19 7.69 4.73
CA LEU A 64 0.07 7.94 6.17
C LEU A 64 -1.17 7.26 6.77
N VAL A 65 -2.32 7.45 6.13
CA VAL A 65 -3.59 6.86 6.57
C VAL A 65 -3.54 5.33 6.50
N THR A 66 -3.05 4.79 5.39
CA THR A 66 -2.97 3.33 5.19
C THR A 66 -2.05 2.67 6.22
N LEU A 67 -0.89 3.26 6.51
CA LEU A 67 0.02 2.76 7.54
C LEU A 67 -0.66 2.71 8.91
N GLY A 68 -1.33 3.79 9.33
CA GLY A 68 -2.07 3.81 10.60
C GLY A 68 -3.12 2.70 10.70
N ILE A 69 -3.88 2.48 9.61
CA ILE A 69 -4.89 1.42 9.54
C ILE A 69 -4.24 0.03 9.66
N LEU A 70 -3.19 -0.25 8.89
CA LEU A 70 -2.54 -1.56 8.89
C LEU A 70 -1.84 -1.87 10.23
N ILE A 71 -1.28 -0.86 10.89
CA ILE A 71 -0.74 -0.99 12.25
C ILE A 71 -1.86 -1.36 13.22
N ALA A 72 -2.99 -0.65 13.19
CA ALA A 72 -4.13 -0.94 14.06
C ALA A 72 -4.71 -2.35 13.85
N LEU A 73 -4.80 -2.78 12.58
CA LEU A 73 -5.28 -4.11 12.19
C LEU A 73 -4.26 -5.23 12.45
N ARG A 74 -2.99 -4.91 12.77
CA ARG A 74 -1.88 -5.86 12.85
C ARG A 74 -1.71 -6.69 11.57
N ALA A 75 -2.00 -6.09 10.42
CA ALA A 75 -1.88 -6.72 9.11
C ALA A 75 -0.41 -6.70 8.64
N THR A 76 0.42 -7.57 9.24
CA THR A 76 1.89 -7.46 9.14
C THR A 76 2.44 -7.64 7.74
N ASP A 77 1.86 -8.53 6.95
CA ASP A 77 2.36 -8.82 5.59
C ASP A 77 2.11 -7.64 4.66
N GLU A 78 0.90 -7.07 4.71
CA GLU A 78 0.55 -5.84 4.01
C GLU A 78 1.34 -4.64 4.52
N LEU A 79 1.58 -4.56 5.83
CA LEU A 79 2.33 -3.45 6.43
C LEU A 79 3.77 -3.37 5.89
N LYS A 80 4.42 -4.52 5.65
CA LYS A 80 5.76 -4.55 5.02
C LYS A 80 5.74 -3.94 3.63
N ILE A 81 4.75 -4.32 2.81
CA ILE A 81 4.56 -3.79 1.46
C ILE A 81 4.30 -2.28 1.53
N HIS A 82 3.42 -1.85 2.43
CA HIS A 82 3.02 -0.45 2.55
C HIS A 82 4.10 0.47 3.13
N PHE A 83 5.10 -0.03 3.85
CA PHE A 83 6.29 0.75 4.18
C PHE A 83 7.11 1.11 2.94
N GLN A 84 7.29 0.17 2.01
CA GLN A 84 7.94 0.46 0.72
C GLN A 84 7.13 1.45 -0.11
N ILE A 85 5.80 1.25 -0.20
CA ILE A 85 4.90 2.18 -0.89
C ILE A 85 4.96 3.59 -0.28
N ALA A 86 5.00 3.70 1.05
CA ALA A 86 5.10 4.99 1.73
C ALA A 86 6.40 5.73 1.35
N ARG A 87 7.53 5.02 1.34
CA ARG A 87 8.82 5.56 0.89
C ARG A 87 8.79 5.99 -0.57
N ASN A 88 8.23 5.15 -1.46
CA ASN A 88 8.11 5.47 -2.89
C ASN A 88 7.19 6.68 -3.14
N ASN A 89 6.18 6.88 -2.29
CA ASN A 89 5.32 8.07 -2.31
C ASN A 89 5.96 9.31 -1.66
N GLY A 90 7.22 9.24 -1.24
CA GLY A 90 8.00 10.37 -0.76
C GLY A 90 7.91 10.64 0.75
N LEU A 91 7.42 9.69 1.56
CA LEU A 91 7.58 9.80 3.01
C LEU A 91 9.03 9.51 3.40
N THR A 92 9.54 10.29 4.37
CA THR A 92 10.82 9.98 5.01
C THR A 92 10.66 8.90 6.08
N GLU A 93 11.75 8.24 6.45
CA GLU A 93 11.75 7.26 7.54
C GLU A 93 11.34 7.89 8.88
N ASP A 94 11.71 9.16 9.12
CA ASP A 94 11.28 9.93 10.29
C ASP A 94 9.76 10.17 10.31
N GLU A 95 9.17 10.53 9.17
CA GLU A 95 7.71 10.71 9.06
C GLU A 95 6.97 9.39 9.28
N ILE A 96 7.53 8.28 8.80
CA ILE A 96 6.98 6.93 9.03
C ILE A 96 7.09 6.56 10.52
N ALA A 97 8.20 6.89 11.18
CA ALA A 97 8.38 6.67 12.62
C ALA A 97 7.32 7.44 13.43
N GLU A 98 7.01 8.69 13.07
CA GLU A 98 5.94 9.47 13.70
C GLU A 98 4.56 8.81 13.57
N VAL A 99 4.24 8.18 12.42
CA VAL A 99 3.00 7.39 12.28
C VAL A 99 2.98 6.21 13.25
N VAL A 100 4.11 5.51 13.41
CA VAL A 100 4.23 4.39 14.35
C VAL A 100 4.05 4.87 15.80
N TYR A 101 4.68 5.98 16.18
CA TYR A 101 4.54 6.57 17.52
C TYR A 101 3.11 7.00 17.80
N HIS A 102 2.49 7.71 16.86
CA HIS A 102 1.11 8.15 17.00
C HIS A 102 0.15 6.96 17.10
N SER A 103 0.30 5.96 16.23
CA SER A 103 -0.52 4.75 16.22
C SER A 103 -0.36 3.95 17.52
N THR A 104 0.82 3.96 18.15
CA THR A 104 1.08 3.30 19.43
C THR A 104 0.17 3.80 20.54
N GLY A 105 -0.15 5.10 20.55
CA GLY A 105 -1.07 5.70 21.52
C GLY A 105 -2.50 5.15 21.45
N TYR A 106 -2.95 4.73 20.26
CA TYR A 106 -4.34 4.29 20.04
C TYR A 106 -4.49 2.78 19.83
N ALA A 107 -3.50 2.12 19.21
CA ALA A 107 -3.49 0.69 18.93
C ALA A 107 -2.68 -0.14 19.96
N GLY A 108 -2.00 0.55 20.88
CA GLY A 108 -1.20 -0.02 21.96
C GLY A 108 0.24 -0.36 21.56
N PHE A 109 1.12 -0.38 22.56
CA PHE A 109 2.56 -0.69 22.42
C PHE A 109 2.87 -2.00 21.67
N PRO A 110 2.11 -3.10 21.82
CA PRO A 110 2.39 -4.31 21.05
C PRO A 110 2.26 -4.13 19.53
N ALA A 111 1.30 -3.30 19.07
CA ALA A 111 1.16 -2.99 17.65
C ALA A 111 2.31 -2.10 17.17
N GLY A 112 2.62 -1.05 17.94
CA GLY A 112 3.74 -0.14 17.66
C GLY A 112 5.09 -0.84 17.58
N ASN A 113 5.43 -1.68 18.57
CA ASN A 113 6.67 -2.44 18.59
C ASN A 113 6.79 -3.41 17.40
N THR A 114 5.67 -4.02 17.01
CA THR A 114 5.63 -4.88 15.82
C THR A 114 5.89 -4.05 14.57
N ALA A 115 5.18 -2.95 14.37
CA ALA A 115 5.36 -2.05 13.23
C ALA A 115 6.80 -1.51 13.13
N CYS A 116 7.39 -1.09 14.26
CA CYS A 116 8.77 -0.60 14.31
C CYS A 116 9.78 -1.67 13.88
N ARG A 117 9.63 -2.91 14.38
CA ARG A 117 10.49 -4.03 13.95
C ARG A 117 10.35 -4.29 12.44
N LEU A 118 9.13 -4.29 11.91
CA LEU A 118 8.91 -4.51 10.48
C LEU A 118 9.47 -3.38 9.61
N ALA A 119 9.35 -2.12 10.05
CA ALA A 119 9.94 -0.98 9.35
C ALA A 119 11.48 -1.12 9.27
N ARG A 120 12.12 -1.54 10.37
CA ARG A 120 13.57 -1.82 10.40
C ARG A 120 13.97 -2.92 9.41
N GLU A 121 13.21 -4.01 9.37
CA GLU A 121 13.42 -5.09 8.38
C GLU A 121 13.31 -4.57 6.94
N VAL A 122 12.35 -3.69 6.65
CA VAL A 122 12.09 -3.17 5.30
C VAL A 122 13.13 -2.13 4.86
N PHE A 123 13.57 -1.26 5.77
CA PHE A 123 14.52 -0.18 5.46
C PHE A 123 15.98 -0.56 5.67
N ASP A 124 16.25 -1.77 6.17
CA ASP A 124 17.59 -2.25 6.53
C ASP A 124 18.31 -1.31 7.52
N VAL A 125 17.55 -0.83 8.52
CA VAL A 125 18.04 0.05 9.58
C VAL A 125 18.01 -0.68 10.93
N SER A 126 19.09 -0.54 11.70
CA SER A 126 19.35 -1.28 12.95
C SER A 126 18.48 -0.82 14.12
#